data_AF-A0A2M8LXX9-F1
#
_entry.id   AF-A0A2M8LXX9-F1
#
_cell.length_a   1.000
_cell.length_b   1.000
_cell.length_c   1.000
_cell.angle_alpha   90.00
_cell.angle_beta   90.00
_cell.angle_gamma   90.00
#
_symmetry.space_group_name_H-M   'P 1'
#
loop_
_entity.id
_entity.type
_entity.pdbx_description
1 polymer ?
#
loop_
_entity_poly.entity_id
_entity_poly.type
_entity_poly.pdbx_seq_one_letter_code
_entity_poly.pdbx_strand_id
1 'polypeptide(L)'
;MLSEEFNSQPELDGSPRNVHDFCLIYTDKSADLTDVAITFEITDSDRLGNPDDLDPDYSIYPMGRRTLSAEDKAVVYFECAGSEMNSSTDSPALIKSELRHRYDPAVKGQEAKEANMTVLHSAALAVARELKCEDDGGLPAEPVLTPKA
;
A
#
# COMPACT_ATOMS: atom_id res chain seq x y z
N MET A 1 -21.25 13.17 11.99
CA MET A 1 -21.30 12.21 13.12
C MET A 1 -21.09 10.84 12.49
N LEU A 2 -19.83 10.49 12.26
CA LEU A 2 -19.41 9.19 11.71
C LEU A 2 -18.79 8.45 12.89
N SER A 3 -19.61 7.67 13.56
CA SER A 3 -19.22 6.88 14.71
C SER A 3 -19.41 5.41 14.37
N GLU A 4 -18.35 4.65 14.66
CA GLU A 4 -18.37 3.21 14.90
C GLU A 4 -18.40 2.32 13.65
N GLU A 5 -17.20 2.00 13.14
CA GLU A 5 -16.78 0.63 12.76
C GLU A 5 -15.25 0.63 12.48
N PHE A 6 -14.46 0.98 13.51
CA PHE A 6 -13.00 0.88 13.48
C PHE A 6 -12.56 -0.41 14.18
N ASN A 7 -12.52 -1.53 13.45
CA ASN A 7 -12.08 -2.81 14.02
C ASN A 7 -10.55 -2.93 13.92
N SER A 8 -9.86 -2.98 15.06
CA SER A 8 -8.41 -3.12 15.14
C SER A 8 -8.01 -4.60 15.18
N GLN A 9 -7.06 -5.04 14.35
CA GLN A 9 -6.48 -6.39 14.44
C GLN A 9 -5.17 -6.37 15.27
N PRO A 10 -5.01 -7.24 16.28
CA PRO A 10 -3.77 -7.34 17.07
C PRO A 10 -2.67 -8.17 16.38
N GLU A 11 -1.40 -7.75 16.53
CA GLU A 11 -0.21 -8.53 16.15
C GLU A 11 0.15 -9.63 17.17
N LEU A 12 1.02 -10.56 16.74
CA LEU A 12 1.59 -11.64 17.56
C LEU A 12 2.57 -11.14 18.66
N ASP A 13 2.96 -9.87 18.66
CA ASP A 13 3.83 -9.24 19.68
C ASP A 13 3.07 -8.32 20.66
N GLY A 14 1.76 -8.13 20.45
CA GLY A 14 0.91 -7.29 21.30
C GLY A 14 0.97 -5.78 21.04
N SER A 15 1.70 -5.31 20.02
CA SER A 15 1.69 -3.90 19.62
C SER A 15 0.45 -3.58 18.76
N PRO A 16 -0.35 -2.54 19.06
CA PRO A 16 -1.46 -2.15 18.22
C PRO A 16 -0.94 -1.50 16.94
N ARG A 17 -1.15 -2.14 15.79
CA ARG A 17 -1.09 -1.46 14.51
C ARG A 17 -2.42 -0.75 14.29
N ASN A 18 -2.40 0.57 14.05
CA ASN A 18 -3.54 1.29 13.50
C ASN A 18 -3.64 1.00 11.99
N VAL A 19 -3.81 -0.28 11.64
CA VAL A 19 -4.06 -0.71 10.26
C VAL A 19 -5.55 -0.60 10.03
N HIS A 20 -5.91 0.15 9.00
CA HIS A 20 -7.29 0.31 8.59
C HIS A 20 -7.48 -0.36 7.23
N ASP A 21 -8.54 -1.16 7.10
CA ASP A 21 -8.97 -1.72 5.83
C ASP A 21 -9.70 -0.62 5.05
N PHE A 22 -9.14 -0.22 3.90
CA PHE A 22 -9.77 0.80 3.04
C PHE A 22 -10.60 0.18 1.93
N CYS A 23 -10.19 -0.98 1.41
CA CYS A 23 -10.92 -1.68 0.35
C CYS A 23 -10.75 -3.20 0.47
N LEU A 24 -11.87 -3.92 0.50
CA LEU A 24 -11.93 -5.37 0.50
C LEU A 24 -12.53 -5.84 -0.83
N ILE A 25 -11.81 -6.69 -1.57
CA ILE A 25 -12.25 -7.26 -2.85
C ILE A 25 -12.68 -8.70 -2.63
N TYR A 26 -13.88 -9.02 -3.10
CA TYR A 26 -14.55 -10.28 -2.81
C TYR A 26 -14.78 -11.13 -4.07
N THR A 27 -14.41 -12.41 -3.95
CA THR A 27 -14.99 -13.56 -4.63
C THR A 27 -16.52 -13.62 -4.59
N ASP A 28 -17.31 -13.71 -5.66
CA ASP A 28 -18.79 -13.90 -5.58
C ASP A 28 -19.27 -15.17 -4.80
N LYS A 29 -18.35 -15.96 -4.23
CA LYS A 29 -18.63 -17.22 -3.54
C LYS A 29 -18.08 -17.23 -2.10
N SER A 30 -18.99 -16.99 -1.15
CA SER A 30 -18.95 -17.32 0.30
C SER A 30 -18.56 -16.21 1.28
N ALA A 31 -19.47 -15.90 2.22
CA ALA A 31 -19.49 -14.83 3.25
C ALA A 31 -18.25 -14.64 4.18
N ASP A 32 -17.11 -15.25 3.87
CA ASP A 32 -15.81 -15.12 4.56
C ASP A 32 -14.76 -14.51 3.58
N LEU A 33 -15.17 -13.43 2.91
CA LEU A 33 -14.99 -13.22 1.47
C LEU A 33 -13.65 -12.63 0.96
N THR A 34 -12.75 -12.10 1.80
CA THR A 34 -11.64 -11.26 1.28
C THR A 34 -10.59 -12.10 0.55
N ASP A 35 -10.56 -12.03 -0.78
CA ASP A 35 -9.49 -12.62 -1.60
C ASP A 35 -8.28 -11.68 -1.67
N VAL A 36 -8.53 -10.37 -1.74
CA VAL A 36 -7.51 -9.32 -1.76
C VAL A 36 -7.93 -8.17 -0.85
N ALA A 37 -7.00 -7.71 0.00
CA ALA A 37 -7.18 -6.55 0.85
C ALA A 37 -6.20 -5.43 0.44
N ILE A 38 -6.67 -4.18 0.49
CA ILE A 38 -5.83 -2.99 0.43
C ILE A 38 -5.92 -2.24 1.75
N THR A 39 -4.78 -2.09 2.40
CA THR A 39 -4.64 -1.42 3.70
C THR A 39 -3.77 -0.20 3.57
N PHE A 40 -4.02 0.81 4.43
CA PHE A 40 -3.17 1.98 4.56
C PHE A 40 -2.79 2.21 6.01
N GLU A 41 -1.55 2.62 6.24
CA GLU A 41 -1.03 2.98 7.56
C GLU A 41 -0.11 4.19 7.44
N ILE A 42 -0.16 5.09 8.43
CA ILE A 42 0.90 6.08 8.64
C ILE A 42 2.04 5.36 9.35
N THR A 43 3.25 5.46 8.82
CA THR A 43 4.42 4.71 9.30
C THR A 43 5.65 5.61 9.39
N ASP A 44 6.73 5.06 9.96
CA ASP A 44 7.99 5.75 10.13
C ASP A 44 9.03 5.29 9.09
N SER A 45 10.00 6.14 8.79
CA SER A 45 11.01 5.89 7.74
C SER A 45 11.94 4.71 8.03
N ASP A 46 12.08 4.30 9.29
CA ASP A 46 12.82 3.11 9.71
C ASP A 46 12.19 1.80 9.20
N ARG A 47 10.87 1.80 8.95
CA ARG A 47 10.11 0.66 8.40
C ARG A 47 10.29 0.44 6.91
N LEU A 48 11.01 1.31 6.20
CA LEU A 48 11.35 1.08 4.79
C LEU A 48 12.31 -0.10 4.62
N GLY A 49 13.16 -0.39 5.62
CA GLY A 49 14.20 -1.42 5.54
C GLY A 49 15.27 -1.12 4.49
N ASN A 50 16.33 -1.93 4.44
CA ASN A 50 17.36 -1.81 3.41
C ASN A 50 16.86 -2.43 2.08
N PRO A 51 17.01 -1.77 0.92
CA PRO A 51 16.77 -2.40 -0.39
C PRO A 51 17.55 -3.70 -0.61
N ASP A 52 18.77 -3.80 -0.07
CA ASP A 52 19.63 -4.97 -0.26
C ASP A 52 19.17 -6.21 0.52
N ASP A 53 18.31 -6.01 1.53
CA ASP A 53 17.76 -7.08 2.38
C ASP A 53 16.38 -7.58 1.87
N LEU A 54 15.94 -7.12 0.68
CA LEU A 54 14.67 -7.54 0.10
C LEU A 54 14.72 -9.02 -0.32
N ASP A 55 13.61 -9.72 -0.05
CA ASP A 55 13.39 -11.04 -0.60
C ASP A 55 13.42 -10.97 -2.15
N PRO A 56 14.16 -11.86 -2.83
CA PRO A 56 14.31 -11.86 -4.29
C PRO A 56 12.98 -11.99 -5.05
N ASP A 57 11.91 -12.43 -4.40
CA ASP A 57 10.57 -12.47 -5.00
C ASP A 57 9.99 -11.08 -5.25
N TYR A 58 10.51 -10.03 -4.59
CA TYR A 58 10.09 -8.66 -4.82
C TYR A 58 10.83 -8.02 -6.00
N SER A 59 10.05 -7.32 -6.83
CA SER A 59 10.55 -6.40 -7.83
C SER A 59 10.31 -4.96 -7.36
N ILE A 60 11.32 -4.10 -7.47
CA ILE A 60 11.25 -2.69 -7.08
C ILE A 60 10.77 -1.86 -8.26
N TYR A 61 9.81 -0.95 -8.05
CA TYR A 61 9.32 -0.03 -9.08
C TYR A 61 9.66 1.42 -8.69
N PRO A 62 10.18 2.24 -9.61
CA PRO A 62 10.72 3.57 -9.29
C PRO A 62 9.60 4.64 -9.20
N MET A 63 8.77 4.56 -8.17
CA MET A 63 7.71 5.52 -7.89
C MET A 63 7.42 5.69 -6.39
N GLY A 64 6.94 6.87 -6.01
CA GLY A 64 6.80 7.26 -4.61
C GLY A 64 8.15 7.24 -3.87
N ARG A 65 8.10 7.05 -2.54
CA ARG A 65 9.30 6.90 -1.72
C ARG A 65 9.96 5.54 -1.91
N ARG A 66 9.15 4.48 -1.99
CA ARG A 66 9.57 3.11 -2.28
C ARG A 66 8.36 2.31 -2.72
N THR A 67 8.53 1.54 -3.80
CA THR A 67 7.46 0.69 -4.30
C THR A 67 8.01 -0.67 -4.68
N LEU A 68 7.29 -1.73 -4.30
CA LEU A 68 7.70 -3.11 -4.53
C LEU A 68 6.49 -4.03 -4.74
N SER A 69 6.67 -5.07 -5.55
CA SER A 69 5.65 -6.11 -5.76
C SER A 69 6.26 -7.51 -5.82
N ALA A 70 5.60 -8.43 -5.14
CA ALA A 70 5.68 -9.88 -5.32
C ALA A 70 4.37 -10.38 -5.96
N GLU A 71 4.26 -11.70 -6.15
CA GLU A 71 3.09 -12.31 -6.78
C GLU A 71 1.83 -12.19 -5.91
N ASP A 72 1.96 -12.32 -4.61
CA ASP A 72 0.88 -12.33 -3.61
C ASP A 72 0.74 -11.01 -2.84
N LYS A 73 1.59 -10.02 -3.15
CA LYS A 73 1.69 -8.77 -2.39
C LYS A 73 2.23 -7.62 -3.21
N ALA A 74 1.75 -6.41 -2.95
CA ALA A 74 2.38 -5.16 -3.38
C ALA A 74 2.43 -4.17 -2.22
N VAL A 75 3.43 -3.29 -2.21
CA VAL A 75 3.59 -2.23 -1.22
C VAL A 75 4.03 -0.95 -1.91
N VAL A 76 3.34 0.16 -1.64
CA VAL A 76 3.70 1.51 -2.06
C VAL A 76 3.85 2.38 -0.81
N TYR A 77 5.03 2.96 -0.65
CA TYR A 77 5.33 3.99 0.33
C TYR A 77 5.36 5.34 -0.38
N PHE A 78 4.61 6.32 0.10
CA PHE A 78 4.62 7.68 -0.43
C PHE A 78 4.58 8.71 0.70
N GLU A 79 5.20 9.85 0.46
CA GLU A 79 5.26 10.95 1.41
C GLU A 79 4.09 11.89 1.15
N CYS A 80 3.35 12.27 2.19
CA CYS A 80 2.22 13.19 2.08
C CYS A 80 2.46 14.41 2.96
N ALA A 81 2.65 15.56 2.31
CA ALA A 81 2.60 16.88 2.91
C ALA A 81 1.24 17.50 2.61
N GLY A 82 0.48 17.89 3.64
CA GLY A 82 -0.85 18.45 3.44
C GLY A 82 -1.54 18.85 4.75
N SER A 83 -2.41 19.86 4.67
CA SER A 83 -3.13 20.37 5.84
C SER A 83 -4.05 19.33 6.48
N GLU A 84 -4.62 18.41 5.68
CA GLU A 84 -5.50 17.34 6.18
C GLU A 84 -4.74 16.35 7.08
N MET A 85 -3.42 16.20 6.89
CA MET A 85 -2.57 15.33 7.69
C MET A 85 -1.79 16.05 8.79
N ASN A 86 -1.95 17.38 8.92
CA ASN A 86 -1.09 18.22 9.77
C ASN A 86 0.41 18.00 9.50
N SER A 87 0.77 17.64 8.26
CA SER A 87 2.15 17.44 7.81
C SER A 87 2.60 18.61 6.92
N SER A 88 3.91 18.80 6.80
CA SER A 88 4.51 19.84 5.95
C SER A 88 5.53 19.23 5.01
N THR A 89 5.96 20.00 4.01
CA THR A 89 7.02 19.59 3.09
C THR A 89 8.35 19.29 3.81
N ASP A 90 8.63 19.98 4.93
CA ASP A 90 9.84 19.72 5.76
C ASP A 90 9.72 18.46 6.64
N SER A 91 8.50 17.98 6.88
CA SER A 91 8.21 16.81 7.70
C SER A 91 6.96 16.10 7.18
N PRO A 92 7.02 15.47 6.00
CA PRO A 92 5.87 14.81 5.40
C PRO A 92 5.53 13.54 6.19
N ALA A 93 4.26 13.18 6.23
CA ALA A 93 3.84 11.90 6.78
C ALA A 93 4.16 10.79 5.77
N LEU A 94 4.81 9.71 6.20
CA LEU A 94 5.05 8.56 5.35
C LEU A 94 3.83 7.63 5.43
N ILE A 95 3.14 7.45 4.30
CA ILE A 95 2.02 6.53 4.17
C ILE A 95 2.53 5.26 3.52
N LYS A 96 2.25 4.12 4.14
CA LYS A 96 2.37 2.81 3.52
C LYS A 96 0.99 2.34 3.09
N SER A 97 0.89 1.90 1.85
CA SER A 97 -0.25 1.15 1.33
C SER A 97 0.20 -0.25 0.96
N GLU A 98 -0.62 -1.24 1.26
CA GLU A 98 -0.29 -2.64 1.04
C GLU A 98 -1.50 -3.35 0.43
N LEU A 99 -1.28 -3.98 -0.73
CA LEU A 99 -2.19 -4.96 -1.31
C LEU A 99 -1.70 -6.34 -0.92
N ARG A 100 -2.58 -7.18 -0.37
CA ARG A 100 -2.23 -8.55 0.02
C ARG A 100 -3.33 -9.52 -0.39
N HIS A 101 -2.92 -10.65 -0.96
CA HIS A 101 -3.79 -11.77 -1.24
C HIS A 101 -3.96 -12.65 0.01
N ARG A 102 -5.18 -13.14 0.25
CA ARG A 102 -5.45 -14.13 1.32
C ARG A 102 -5.00 -15.53 0.92
N TYR A 103 -5.09 -15.84 -0.37
CA TYR A 103 -4.76 -17.13 -0.97
C TYR A 103 -3.73 -16.95 -2.09
N ASP A 104 -3.09 -18.05 -2.50
CA ASP A 104 -2.18 -18.01 -3.63
C ASP A 104 -2.89 -17.47 -4.88
N PRO A 105 -2.33 -16.45 -5.55
CA PRO A 105 -2.93 -15.87 -6.74
C PRO A 105 -2.92 -16.88 -7.89
N ALA A 106 -3.98 -16.87 -8.70
CA ALA A 106 -4.09 -17.73 -9.88
C ALA A 106 -3.08 -17.35 -10.98
N VAL A 107 -2.81 -16.06 -11.11
CA VAL A 107 -1.77 -15.50 -12.00
C VAL A 107 -0.45 -15.49 -11.24
N LYS A 108 0.65 -15.79 -11.94
CA LYS A 108 1.99 -15.93 -11.38
C LYS A 108 3.01 -15.08 -12.15
N GLY A 109 4.21 -14.99 -11.62
CA GLY A 109 5.33 -14.29 -12.21
C GLY A 109 5.12 -12.78 -12.36
N GLN A 110 5.73 -12.22 -13.40
CA GLN A 110 5.72 -10.78 -13.66
C GLN A 110 4.31 -10.22 -13.89
N GLU A 111 3.42 -10.99 -14.52
CA GLU A 111 2.04 -10.58 -14.75
C GLU A 111 1.28 -10.34 -13.43
N ALA A 112 1.48 -11.20 -12.43
CA ALA A 112 0.89 -11.02 -11.10
C ALA A 112 1.41 -9.77 -10.41
N LYS A 113 2.73 -9.53 -10.49
CA LYS A 113 3.39 -8.35 -9.91
C LYS A 113 2.84 -7.05 -10.52
N GLU A 114 2.71 -6.99 -11.84
CA GLU A 114 2.20 -5.82 -12.56
C GLU A 114 0.71 -5.58 -12.28
N ALA A 115 -0.09 -6.64 -12.19
CA ALA A 115 -1.51 -6.54 -11.84
C ALA A 115 -1.69 -5.98 -10.41
N ASN A 116 -0.98 -6.56 -9.44
CA ASN A 116 -1.00 -6.08 -8.06
C ASN A 116 -0.56 -4.62 -7.97
N MET A 117 0.51 -4.26 -8.69
CA MET A 117 1.03 -2.90 -8.70
C MET A 117 0.05 -1.90 -9.30
N THR A 118 -0.62 -2.26 -10.39
CA THR A 118 -1.62 -1.42 -11.04
C THR A 118 -2.77 -1.09 -10.09
N VAL A 119 -3.30 -2.11 -9.41
CA VAL A 119 -4.42 -1.93 -8.46
C VAL A 119 -3.98 -1.08 -7.26
N LEU A 120 -2.86 -1.44 -6.62
CA LEU A 120 -2.39 -0.71 -5.44
C LEU A 120 -2.02 0.73 -5.76
N HIS A 121 -1.35 0.98 -6.88
CA HIS A 121 -1.02 2.33 -7.33
C HIS A 121 -2.26 3.19 -7.51
N SER A 122 -3.30 2.66 -8.18
CA SER A 122 -4.54 3.41 -8.38
C SER A 122 -5.20 3.78 -7.04
N ALA A 123 -5.20 2.87 -6.07
CA ALA A 123 -5.74 3.14 -4.74
C ALA A 123 -4.90 4.18 -3.99
N ALA A 124 -3.57 4.05 -4.02
CA ALA A 124 -2.65 4.98 -3.38
C ALA A 124 -2.77 6.40 -3.95
N LEU A 125 -2.83 6.53 -5.28
CA LEU A 125 -3.01 7.81 -5.96
C LEU A 125 -4.35 8.47 -5.60
N ALA A 126 -5.42 7.69 -5.48
CA ALA A 126 -6.72 8.20 -5.06
C ALA A 126 -6.69 8.74 -3.63
N VAL A 127 -6.05 8.02 -2.70
CA VAL A 127 -5.87 8.48 -1.31
C VAL A 127 -4.99 9.73 -1.25
N ALA A 128 -3.88 9.77 -2.00
CA ALA A 128 -3.01 10.94 -2.03
C ALA A 128 -3.76 12.20 -2.49
N ARG A 129 -4.63 12.07 -3.50
CA ARG A 129 -5.46 13.17 -4.00
C ARG A 129 -6.54 13.59 -3.02
N GLU A 130 -7.21 12.64 -2.38
CA GLU A 130 -8.26 12.92 -1.39
C GLU A 130 -7.68 13.68 -0.18
N LEU A 131 -6.50 13.25 0.28
CA LEU A 131 -5.75 13.93 1.35
C LEU A 131 -5.06 15.22 0.89
N LYS A 132 -5.14 15.54 -0.42
CA LYS A 132 -4.50 16.69 -1.05
C LYS A 132 -3.00 16.76 -0.74
N CYS A 133 -2.34 15.61 -0.80
CA CYS A 133 -0.90 15.53 -0.69
C CYS A 133 -0.25 16.39 -1.78
N GLU A 134 0.78 17.15 -1.42
CA GLU A 134 1.61 17.87 -2.37
C GLU A 134 2.16 16.90 -3.45
N ASP A 135 2.09 17.31 -4.72
CA ASP A 135 2.52 16.54 -5.90
C ASP A 135 1.97 15.10 -5.96
N ASP A 136 0.72 14.88 -5.53
CA ASP A 136 0.10 13.54 -5.43
C ASP A 136 0.96 12.55 -4.61
N GLY A 137 1.79 13.06 -3.68
CA GLY A 137 2.74 12.28 -2.87
C GLY A 137 3.93 11.72 -3.66
N GLY A 138 4.25 12.31 -4.81
CA GLY A 138 5.28 11.82 -5.73
C GLY A 138 4.85 10.57 -6.51
N LEU A 139 3.55 10.28 -6.54
CA LEU A 139 2.98 9.19 -7.35
C LEU A 139 2.64 9.71 -8.76
N PRO A 140 3.08 9.01 -9.83
CA PRO A 140 2.76 9.39 -11.19
C PRO A 140 1.26 9.18 -11.50
N ALA A 141 0.77 9.79 -12.59
CA ALA A 141 -0.62 9.61 -13.02
C ALA A 141 -0.93 8.16 -13.44
N GLU A 142 0.08 7.42 -13.91
CA GLU A 142 0.00 6.01 -14.32
C GLU A 142 1.11 5.20 -13.64
N PRO A 143 0.87 3.92 -13.29
CA PRO A 143 1.86 3.11 -12.62
C PRO A 143 3.09 2.87 -13.52
N VAL A 144 4.28 3.01 -12.95
CA VAL A 144 5.52 2.59 -13.63
C VAL A 144 5.68 1.08 -13.45
N LEU A 145 5.48 0.32 -14.52
CA LEU A 145 5.52 -1.16 -14.52
C LEU A 145 6.86 -1.75 -14.99
N THR A 146 7.87 -0.92 -15.23
CA THR A 146 9.24 -1.40 -15.47
C THR A 146 9.98 -1.47 -14.14
N PRO A 147 10.37 -2.67 -13.67
CA PRO A 147 11.11 -2.79 -12.43
C PRO A 147 12.52 -2.21 -12.58
N LYS A 148 13.09 -1.75 -11.47
CA LYS A 148 14.48 -1.35 -11.38
C LYS A 148 15.36 -2.59 -11.61
N ALA A 149 16.40 -2.42 -12.43
CA ALA A 149 17.41 -3.44 -12.70
C ALA A 149 18.31 -3.69 -11.49
#